data_AF-A0A959XVI4-F1
#
_entry.id   AF-A0A959XVI4-F1
#
_cell.length_a   1.000
_cell.length_b   1.000
_cell.length_c   1.000
_cell.angle_alpha   90.00
_cell.angle_beta   90.00
_cell.angle_gamma   90.00
#
_symmetry.space_group_name_H-M   'P 1'
#
loop_
_entity.id
_entity.type
_entity.pdbx_description
1 polymer ?
#
loop_
_entity_poly.entity_id
_entity_poly.type
_entity_poly.pdbx_seq_one_letter_code
_entity_poly.pdbx_strand_id
1 'polypeptide(L)'
;MSSLDLRSRWLLAALLALNLALKLAWTGVNELAGDEPFTLYWSLRPLQELFGMLRTENNPPLYFLLLHGWLKWVPLDPAWLRVPSALFSSLTVWPLFLLGRKLGGTGAAATA
;
A
#
# COMPACT_ATOMS: atom_id res chain seq x y z
N MET A 1 18.66 19.40 3.88
CA MET A 1 18.75 18.03 3.32
C MET A 1 19.46 18.14 1.97
N SER A 2 20.61 17.51 1.78
CA SER A 2 21.30 17.53 0.49
C SER A 2 20.40 16.90 -0.58
N SER A 3 20.25 17.58 -1.71
CA SER A 3 19.48 17.08 -2.85
C SER A 3 20.01 15.72 -3.28
N LEU A 4 19.11 14.77 -3.60
CA LEU A 4 19.48 13.51 -4.23
C LEU A 4 20.23 13.79 -5.53
N ASP A 5 21.41 13.21 -5.71
CA ASP A 5 22.08 13.15 -7.01
C ASP A 5 21.24 12.31 -7.98
N LEU A 6 21.53 12.44 -9.28
CA LEU A 6 20.74 11.79 -10.33
C LEU A 6 20.74 10.26 -10.22
N ARG A 7 21.87 9.65 -9.86
CA ARG A 7 21.99 8.19 -9.70
C ARG A 7 21.12 7.71 -8.54
N SER A 8 21.14 8.40 -7.40
CA SER A 8 20.31 8.06 -6.24
C SER A 8 18.81 8.19 -6.55
N ARG A 9 18.40 9.16 -7.37
CA ARG A 9 17.00 9.30 -7.81
C ARG A 9 16.55 8.12 -8.67
N TRP A 10 17.37 7.73 -9.64
CA TRP A 10 17.08 6.57 -10.49
C TRP A 10 17.05 5.27 -9.70
N LEU A 11 17.98 5.10 -8.75
CA LEU A 11 17.97 3.93 -7.87
C LEU A 11 16.67 3.86 -7.04
N LEU A 12 16.28 4.97 -6.41
CA LEU A 12 15.02 5.04 -5.67
C LEU A 12 13.80 4.73 -6.58
N ALA A 13 13.75 5.32 -7.77
CA ALA A 13 12.68 5.07 -8.72
C ALA A 13 12.63 3.60 -9.17
N ALA A 14 13.80 2.98 -9.42
CA ALA A 14 13.90 1.57 -9.76
C ALA A 14 13.46 0.66 -8.62
N LEU A 15 13.83 0.96 -7.37
CA LEU A 15 13.39 0.20 -6.19
C LEU A 15 11.88 0.31 -5.98
N LEU A 16 11.31 1.51 -6.11
CA LEU A 16 9.86 1.73 -6.05
C LEU A 16 9.13 0.92 -7.14
N ALA A 17 9.60 1.03 -8.39
CA ALA A 17 8.99 0.35 -9.53
C ALA A 17 9.10 -1.18 -9.40
N LEU A 18 10.27 -1.70 -9.02
CA LEU A 18 10.50 -3.12 -8.82
C LEU A 18 9.64 -3.67 -7.68
N ASN A 19 9.60 -2.99 -6.53
CA ASN A 19 8.81 -3.41 -5.38
C ASN A 19 7.32 -3.47 -5.72
N LEU A 20 6.80 -2.45 -6.42
CA LEU A 20 5.41 -2.41 -6.84
C LEU A 20 5.11 -3.49 -7.88
N ALA A 21 5.94 -3.64 -8.91
CA ALA A 21 5.75 -4.63 -9.97
C ALA A 21 5.73 -6.06 -9.41
N LEU A 22 6.66 -6.40 -8.52
CA LEU A 22 6.69 -7.71 -7.88
C LEU A 22 5.43 -7.99 -7.04
N LYS A 23 4.95 -7.00 -6.28
CA LYS A 23 3.70 -7.16 -5.51
C LYS A 23 2.51 -7.37 -6.44
N LEU A 24 2.32 -6.46 -7.40
CA LEU A 24 1.16 -6.50 -8.31
C LEU A 24 1.09 -7.79 -9.15
N ALA A 25 2.24 -8.38 -9.50
CA ALA A 25 2.26 -9.63 -10.24
C ALA A 25 1.80 -10.85 -9.42
N TRP A 26 1.71 -10.75 -8.09
CA TRP A 26 1.30 -11.84 -7.20
C TRP A 26 0.05 -11.54 -6.35
N THR A 27 -0.51 -10.33 -6.39
CA THR A 27 -1.69 -9.97 -5.57
C THR A 27 -2.92 -10.83 -5.85
N GLY A 28 -3.05 -11.42 -7.04
CA GLY A 28 -4.19 -12.26 -7.41
C GLY A 28 -4.04 -13.76 -7.15
N VAL A 29 -2.88 -14.23 -6.67
CA VAL A 29 -2.56 -15.67 -6.65
C VAL A 29 -3.26 -16.41 -5.51
N ASN A 30 -3.37 -15.77 -4.34
CA ASN A 30 -3.94 -16.38 -3.14
C ASN A 30 -5.38 -15.94 -2.91
N GLU A 31 -6.18 -16.83 -2.32
CA GLU A 31 -7.52 -16.51 -1.80
C GLU A 31 -7.47 -15.43 -0.71
N LEU A 32 -8.64 -14.87 -0.36
CA LEU A 32 -8.73 -13.89 0.72
C LEU A 32 -8.45 -14.57 2.07
N ALA A 33 -7.64 -13.93 2.91
CA ALA A 33 -7.23 -14.50 4.19
C ALA A 33 -7.14 -13.45 5.30
N GLY A 34 -7.08 -13.91 6.55
CA GLY A 34 -6.91 -13.03 7.72
C GLY A 34 -8.05 -12.02 7.86
N ASP A 35 -7.71 -10.74 7.87
CA ASP A 35 -8.61 -9.59 8.02
C ASP A 35 -9.16 -9.06 6.68
N GLU A 36 -8.72 -9.62 5.54
CA GLU A 36 -9.17 -9.18 4.21
C GLU A 36 -10.68 -9.37 3.99
N PRO A 37 -11.31 -10.52 4.36
CA PRO A 37 -12.75 -10.69 4.18
C PRO A 37 -13.57 -9.67 4.99
N PHE A 38 -13.13 -9.35 6.21
CA PHE A 38 -13.77 -8.33 7.05
C PHE A 38 -13.68 -6.95 6.41
N THR A 39 -12.48 -6.60 5.95
CA THR A 39 -12.21 -5.33 5.27
C THR A 39 -13.06 -5.19 4.01
N LEU A 40 -13.08 -6.22 3.16
CA LEU A 40 -13.87 -6.26 1.94
C LEU A 40 -15.36 -6.11 2.24
N TYR A 41 -15.87 -6.94 3.16
CA TYR A 41 -17.29 -6.95 3.53
C TYR A 41 -17.78 -5.57 3.94
N TRP A 42 -17.07 -4.91 4.85
CA TRP A 42 -17.47 -3.60 5.36
C TRP A 42 -17.27 -2.47 4.37
N SER A 43 -16.23 -2.55 3.53
CA SER A 43 -15.98 -1.55 2.48
C SER A 43 -17.08 -1.55 1.42
N LEU A 44 -17.76 -2.68 1.20
CA LEU A 44 -18.91 -2.77 0.27
C LEU A 44 -20.23 -2.26 0.86
N ARG A 45 -20.30 -2.01 2.18
CA ARG A 45 -21.56 -1.57 2.83
C ARG A 45 -21.87 -0.11 2.54
N PRO A 46 -23.16 0.28 2.59
CA PRO A 46 -23.55 1.68 2.60
C PRO A 46 -22.78 2.46 3.67
N LEU A 47 -22.43 3.72 3.40
CA LEU A 47 -21.66 4.53 4.34
C LEU A 47 -22.28 4.60 5.74
N GLN A 48 -23.62 4.61 5.83
CA GLN A 48 -24.31 4.61 7.11
C GLN A 48 -24.02 3.34 7.94
N GLU A 49 -24.02 2.17 7.32
CA GLU A 49 -23.69 0.90 7.99
C GLU A 49 -22.20 0.83 8.33
N LEU A 50 -21.33 1.25 7.41
CA LEU A 50 -19.88 1.30 7.64
C LEU A 50 -19.54 2.23 8.82
N PHE A 51 -20.08 3.45 8.85
CA PHE A 51 -19.90 4.36 9.99
C PHE A 51 -20.55 3.84 11.28
N GLY A 52 -21.60 3.03 11.17
CA GLY A 52 -22.17 2.31 12.31
C GLY A 52 -21.15 1.35 12.93
N MET A 53 -20.54 0.50 12.11
CA MET A 53 -19.50 -0.45 12.55
C MET A 53 -18.25 0.25 13.09
N LEU A 54 -17.79 1.31 12.43
CA LEU A 54 -16.57 2.03 12.79
C LEU A 54 -16.61 2.65 14.20
N ARG A 55 -17.79 2.76 14.82
CA ARG A 55 -17.93 3.23 16.21
C ARG A 55 -17.42 2.23 17.25
N THR A 56 -17.39 0.95 16.90
CA THR A 56 -16.99 -0.14 17.79
C THR A 56 -15.74 -0.88 17.31
N GLU A 57 -15.24 -0.53 16.13
CA GLU A 57 -14.04 -1.11 15.54
C GLU A 57 -12.77 -0.43 16.06
N ASN A 58 -11.71 -1.21 16.24
CA ASN A 58 -10.42 -0.70 16.71
C ASN A 58 -9.64 -0.03 15.58
N ASN A 59 -9.83 -0.48 14.34
CA ASN A 59 -9.12 0.05 13.19
C ASN A 59 -9.69 1.42 12.73
N PRO A 60 -8.82 2.42 12.47
CA PRO A 60 -9.26 3.72 11.96
C PRO A 60 -9.98 3.63 10.60
N PRO A 61 -10.88 4.58 10.30
CA PRO A 61 -11.82 4.49 9.18
C PRO A 61 -11.19 4.69 7.80
N LEU A 62 -9.99 5.29 7.73
CA LEU A 62 -9.41 5.77 6.47
C LEU A 62 -9.29 4.68 5.42
N TYR A 63 -8.81 3.49 5.81
CA TYR A 63 -8.57 2.41 4.85
C TYR A 63 -9.88 1.80 4.32
N PHE A 64 -10.89 1.65 5.18
CA PHE A 64 -12.23 1.23 4.76
C PHE A 64 -12.86 2.23 3.79
N LEU A 65 -12.74 3.54 4.06
CA LEU A 65 -13.28 4.58 3.18
C LEU A 65 -12.57 4.63 1.83
N LEU A 66 -11.24 4.45 1.83
CA LEU A 66 -10.46 4.32 0.62
C LEU A 66 -10.96 3.14 -0.23
N LEU A 67 -11.13 1.96 0.37
CA LEU A 67 -11.62 0.78 -0.33
C LEU A 67 -13.08 0.92 -0.77
N HIS A 68 -13.93 1.56 0.03
CA HIS A 68 -15.31 1.87 -0.34
C HIS A 68 -15.39 2.71 -1.62
N GLY A 69 -14.45 3.64 -1.81
CA GLY A 69 -14.32 4.40 -3.05
C GLY A 69 -13.70 3.58 -4.18
N TRP A 70 -12.56 2.94 -3.91
CA TRP A 70 -11.76 2.19 -4.89
C TRP A 70 -12.55 1.06 -5.57
N LEU A 71 -13.24 0.24 -4.79
CA LEU A 71 -13.97 -0.94 -5.27
C LEU A 71 -15.17 -0.60 -6.18
N LYS A 72 -15.54 0.67 -6.31
CA LYS A 72 -16.57 1.14 -7.27
C LYS A 72 -16.06 1.21 -8.70
N TRP A 73 -14.74 1.27 -8.90
CA TRP A 73 -14.13 1.54 -10.21
C TRP A 73 -13.35 0.35 -10.78
N VAL A 74 -13.17 -0.70 -9.98
CA VAL A 74 -12.33 -1.86 -10.32
C VAL A 74 -13.13 -3.15 -10.22
N PRO A 75 -12.69 -4.23 -10.90
CA PRO A 75 -13.26 -5.56 -10.72
C PRO A 75 -13.23 -6.00 -9.24
N LEU A 76 -14.28 -6.73 -8.84
CA LEU A 76 -14.37 -7.31 -7.51
C LEU A 76 -13.60 -8.64 -7.46
N ASP A 77 -12.27 -8.56 -7.37
CA ASP A 77 -11.41 -9.73 -7.18
C ASP A 77 -10.22 -9.43 -6.24
N PRO A 78 -9.56 -10.46 -5.68
CA PRO A 78 -8.49 -10.30 -4.71
C PRO A 78 -7.30 -9.46 -5.21
N ALA A 79 -7.01 -9.49 -6.52
CA ALA A 79 -5.89 -8.74 -7.08
C ALA A 79 -6.15 -7.24 -6.93
N TRP A 80 -7.33 -6.76 -7.32
CA TRP A 80 -7.71 -5.35 -7.22
C TRP A 80 -7.93 -4.88 -5.79
N LEU A 81 -8.46 -5.74 -4.91
CA LEU A 81 -8.60 -5.43 -3.48
C LEU A 81 -7.25 -5.03 -2.85
N ARG A 82 -6.17 -5.69 -3.26
CA ARG A 82 -4.83 -5.52 -2.70
C ARG A 82 -4.03 -4.39 -3.35
N VAL A 83 -4.47 -3.81 -4.47
CA VAL A 83 -3.75 -2.73 -5.19
C VAL A 83 -3.47 -1.52 -4.29
N PRO A 84 -4.42 -0.97 -3.52
CA PRO A 84 -4.13 0.16 -2.65
C PRO A 84 -3.06 -0.15 -1.61
N SER A 85 -3.14 -1.31 -0.94
CA SER A 85 -2.11 -1.77 0.00
C SER A 85 -0.76 -1.99 -0.67
N ALA A 86 -0.72 -2.59 -1.86
CA ALA A 86 0.50 -2.75 -2.63
C ALA A 86 1.15 -1.40 -2.93
N LEU A 87 0.36 -0.42 -3.37
CA LEU A 87 0.85 0.94 -3.65
C LEU A 87 1.41 1.63 -2.40
N PHE A 88 0.64 1.72 -1.31
CA PHE A 88 1.10 2.40 -0.09
C PHE A 88 2.29 1.72 0.55
N SER A 89 2.30 0.38 0.57
CA SER A 89 3.46 -0.38 1.07
C SER A 89 4.68 -0.32 0.15
N SER A 90 4.53 0.01 -1.13
CA SER A 90 5.67 0.29 -2.01
C SER A 90 6.18 1.71 -1.79
N LEU A 91 5.30 2.69 -1.55
CA LEU A 91 5.70 4.07 -1.27
C LEU A 91 6.56 4.21 0.00
N THR A 92 6.52 3.25 0.93
CA THR A 92 7.39 3.24 2.12
C THR A 92 8.88 3.07 1.78
N VAL A 93 9.22 2.55 0.60
CA VAL A 93 10.61 2.50 0.09
C VAL A 93 11.22 3.90 0.08
N TRP A 94 10.45 4.95 -0.21
CA TRP A 94 10.98 6.31 -0.27
C TRP A 94 11.51 6.85 1.07
N PRO A 95 10.72 6.91 2.16
CA PRO A 95 11.24 7.36 3.45
C PRO A 95 12.33 6.42 3.98
N LEU A 96 12.25 5.11 3.75
CA LEU A 96 13.28 4.16 4.17
C LEU A 96 14.61 4.38 3.43
N PHE A 97 14.56 4.62 2.12
CA PHE A 97 15.74 4.97 1.33
C PHE A 97 16.39 6.26 1.83
N LEU A 98 15.59 7.29 2.13
CA LEU A 98 16.10 8.55 2.68
C LEU A 98 16.76 8.34 4.05
N LEU A 99 16.18 7.49 4.89
CA LEU A 99 16.71 7.14 6.20
C LEU A 99 18.02 6.36 6.09
N GLY A 100 18.05 5.30 5.30
CA GLY A 100 19.26 4.50 5.06
C GLY A 100 20.40 5.35 4.51
N ARG A 101 20.11 6.27 3.59
CA ARG A 101 21.09 7.22 3.05
C ARG A 101 21.63 8.16 4.13
N LYS A 102 20.77 8.66 5.01
CA LYS A 102 21.15 9.57 6.09
C LYS A 102 22.05 8.88 7.12
N LEU A 103 21.82 7.60 7.38
CA LEU A 103 22.52 6.84 8.42
C LEU A 103 23.78 6.11 7.93
N GLY A 104 23.82 5.66 6.67
CA GLY A 104 24.91 4.82 6.15
C GLY A 104 25.25 5.04 4.67
N GLY A 105 24.78 6.14 4.07
CA GLY A 105 25.04 6.46 2.66
C GLY A 105 24.22 5.61 1.68
N THR A 106 24.51 5.75 0.38
CA THR A 106 23.69 5.15 -0.70
C THR A 106 23.67 3.62 -0.68
N GLY A 107 24.74 2.97 -0.18
CA GLY A 107 24.77 1.51 -0.01
C GLY A 107 23.71 1.01 0.97
N ALA A 108 23.63 1.64 2.15
CA ALA A 108 22.60 1.33 3.14
C ALA A 108 21.19 1.75 2.68
N ALA A 109 21.08 2.77 1.82
CA ALA A 109 19.81 3.17 1.22
C ALA A 109 19.27 2.11 0.23
N ALA A 110 20.16 1.38 -0.45
CA ALA A 110 19.76 0.39 -1.46
C ALA A 110 19.14 -0.87 -0.87
N THR A 111 19.29 -1.10 0.43
CA THR A 111 18.68 -2.23 1.16
C THR A 111 17.31 -1.88 1.77
N ALA A 112 16.81 -0.67 1.50
CA ALA A 112 15.53 -0.16 1.98
C ALA A 112 14.32 -0.76 1.24
#